data_AF-A0A926VG24-F1
#
_entry.id   AF-A0A926VG24-F1
#
_cell.length_a   1.000
_cell.length_b   1.000
_cell.length_c   1.000
_cell.angle_alpha   90.00
_cell.angle_beta   90.00
_cell.angle_gamma   90.00
#
_symmetry.space_group_name_H-M   'P 1'
#
loop_
_entity.id
_entity.type
_entity.pdbx_description
1 polymer ?
#
loop_
_entity_poly.entity_id
_entity_poly.type
_entity_poly.pdbx_seq_one_letter_code
_entity_poly.pdbx_strand_id
1 'polypeptide(L)'
;MLCFAVALPAEASFCRQTNDRLICVLRIDRSAKNHWEYRAIVSVDGVERPMQLYNCRDRITVRKDGTVVPFEPNGPGKLICSVLHK
;
A
#
# COMPACT_ATOMS: atom_id res chain seq x y z
N MET A 1 11.07 -19.78 37.96
CA MET A 1 11.71 -18.74 37.13
C MET A 1 10.75 -18.45 35.99
N LEU A 2 9.93 -17.39 36.08
CA LEU A 2 9.02 -17.01 35.00
C LEU A 2 9.80 -16.18 33.98
N CYS A 3 10.01 -16.71 32.78
CA CYS A 3 10.52 -15.93 31.66
C CYS A 3 9.36 -15.13 31.04
N PHE A 4 9.36 -13.81 31.24
CA PHE A 4 8.52 -12.90 30.47
C PHE A 4 9.18 -12.67 29.10
N ALA A 5 8.67 -13.33 28.07
CA ALA A 5 9.04 -13.03 26.70
C ALA A 5 8.31 -11.75 26.26
N VAL A 6 9.06 -10.72 25.86
CA VAL A 6 8.52 -9.51 25.27
C VAL A 6 8.36 -9.75 23.77
N ALA A 7 7.12 -9.81 23.29
CA ALA A 7 6.86 -9.91 21.85
C ALA A 7 7.15 -8.57 21.18
N LEU A 8 8.04 -8.56 20.18
CA LEU A 8 8.24 -7.39 19.32
C LEU A 8 7.08 -7.29 18.32
N PRO A 9 6.63 -6.06 17.98
CA PRO A 9 5.64 -5.89 16.94
C PRO A 9 6.17 -6.46 15.62
N ALA A 10 5.42 -7.39 15.03
CA ALA A 10 5.70 -7.86 13.68
C ALA A 10 5.20 -6.81 12.69
N GLU A 11 6.13 -6.13 12.02
CA GLU A 11 5.83 -5.35 10.81
C GLU A 11 5.46 -6.34 9.70
N ALA A 12 4.18 -6.69 9.62
CA ALA A 12 3.67 -7.57 8.59
C ALA A 12 3.48 -6.76 7.30
N SER A 13 4.37 -6.95 6.33
CA SER A 13 4.10 -6.49 4.96
C SER A 13 2.99 -7.35 4.36
N PHE A 14 1.98 -6.71 3.79
CA PHE A 14 0.90 -7.42 3.09
C PHE A 14 1.28 -7.60 1.63
N CYS A 15 1.60 -8.84 1.25
CA CYS A 15 1.97 -9.18 -0.13
C CYS A 15 0.83 -9.91 -0.85
N ARG A 16 0.60 -9.55 -2.11
CA ARG A 16 -0.32 -10.26 -3.00
C ARG A 16 0.29 -10.46 -4.37
N GLN A 17 0.30 -11.72 -4.79
CA GLN A 17 0.57 -12.08 -6.18
C GLN A 17 -0.62 -11.61 -7.03
N THR A 18 -0.37 -10.72 -8.00
CA THR A 18 -1.38 -10.24 -8.93
C THR A 18 -0.88 -10.48 -10.35
N ASN A 19 -1.42 -11.52 -11.00
CA ASN A 19 -0.86 -12.12 -12.21
C ASN A 19 0.63 -12.51 -11.99
N ASP A 20 1.53 -11.93 -12.79
CA ASP A 20 2.97 -12.23 -12.78
C ASP A 20 3.79 -11.27 -11.90
N ARG A 21 3.13 -10.37 -11.16
CA ARG A 21 3.81 -9.43 -10.27
C ARG A 21 3.51 -9.70 -8.80
N LEU A 22 4.54 -9.65 -7.98
CA LEU A 22 4.42 -9.66 -6.53
C LEU A 22 4.37 -8.22 -6.03
N ILE A 23 3.23 -7.82 -5.47
CA ILE A 23 3.06 -6.48 -4.90
C ILE A 23 2.99 -6.62 -3.38
N CYS A 24 3.89 -5.95 -2.67
CA CYS A 24 3.91 -5.88 -1.22
C CYS A 24 3.63 -4.46 -0.74
N VAL A 25 2.68 -4.30 0.18
CA VAL A 25 2.44 -3.04 0.88
C VAL A 25 3.37 -3.02 2.09
N LEU A 26 4.40 -2.16 2.04
CA LEU A 26 5.40 -2.04 3.10
C LEU A 26 4.91 -1.10 4.20
N ARG A 27 4.31 0.03 3.80
CA ARG A 27 3.68 0.99 4.72
C ARG A 27 2.43 1.56 4.09
N ILE A 28 1.42 1.81 4.91
CA ILE A 28 0.17 2.42 4.46
C ILE A 28 -0.49 3.24 5.56
N ASP A 29 -0.86 4.47 5.22
CA ASP A 29 -1.54 5.41 6.08
C ASP A 29 -2.81 5.92 5.38
N ARG A 30 -3.97 5.77 6.04
CA ARG A 30 -5.24 6.31 5.54
C ARG A 30 -5.38 7.78 5.93
N SER A 31 -5.82 8.63 5.01
CA SER A 31 -6.08 10.04 5.31
C SER A 31 -7.27 10.18 6.26
N ALA A 32 -7.10 10.99 7.31
CA ALA A 32 -8.16 11.33 8.25
C ALA A 32 -9.22 12.27 7.65
N LYS A 33 -8.82 13.13 6.69
CA LYS A 33 -9.72 14.07 6.02
C LYS A 33 -10.51 13.41 4.89
N ASN A 34 -9.83 12.59 4.08
CA ASN A 34 -10.39 11.95 2.91
C ASN A 34 -10.23 10.43 3.05
N HIS A 35 -11.24 9.74 3.56
CA HIS A 35 -11.15 8.30 3.85
C HIS A 35 -10.95 7.42 2.59
N TRP A 36 -11.09 7.97 1.39
CA TRP A 36 -10.75 7.28 0.13
C TRP A 36 -9.29 7.48 -0.30
N GLU A 37 -8.49 8.27 0.43
CA GLU A 37 -7.08 8.51 0.14
C GLU A 37 -6.17 7.71 1.06
N TYR A 38 -5.17 7.09 0.47
CA TYR A 38 -4.14 6.32 1.17
C TYR A 38 -2.77 6.82 0.72
N ARG A 39 -1.84 6.96 1.67
CA ARG A 39 -0.41 7.16 1.39
C ARG A 39 0.27 5.84 1.64
N ALA A 40 0.98 5.30 0.64
CA ALA A 40 1.62 4.01 0.80
C ALA A 40 2.99 3.93 0.13
N ILE A 41 3.86 3.14 0.76
CA ILE A 41 5.12 2.64 0.21
C ILE A 41 4.87 1.18 -0.16
N VAL A 42 5.14 0.85 -1.43
CA VAL A 42 4.91 -0.48 -1.97
C VAL A 42 6.17 -1.00 -2.62
N SER A 43 6.38 -2.30 -2.57
CA SER A 43 7.37 -2.99 -3.38
C SER A 43 6.66 -3.73 -4.51
N VAL A 44 7.20 -3.63 -5.72
CA VAL A 44 6.73 -4.38 -6.89
C VAL A 44 7.90 -5.21 -7.38
N ASP A 45 7.75 -6.53 -7.35
CA ASP A 45 8.78 -7.50 -7.74
C ASP A 45 10.10 -7.28 -6.97
N GLY A 46 10.00 -6.95 -5.68
CA GLY A 46 11.14 -6.67 -4.81
C GLY A 46 11.69 -5.24 -4.89
N VAL A 47 11.23 -4.42 -5.85
CA VAL A 47 11.66 -3.03 -6.00
C VAL A 47 10.73 -2.08 -5.26
N GLU A 48 11.24 -1.46 -4.20
CA GLU A 48 10.52 -0.43 -3.45
C GLU A 48 10.25 0.81 -4.31
N ARG A 49 8.99 1.26 -4.27
CA ARG A 49 8.53 2.51 -4.87
C ARG A 49 8.47 3.59 -3.80
N PRO A 50 8.84 4.84 -4.12
CA PRO A 50 8.67 5.96 -3.20
C PRO A 50 7.22 6.07 -2.71
N MET A 51 7.02 6.74 -1.57
CA MET A 51 5.69 7.07 -1.05
C MET A 51 4.82 7.73 -2.13
N GLN A 52 3.63 7.17 -2.37
CA GLN A 52 2.64 7.66 -3.34
C GLN A 52 1.28 7.82 -2.66
N LEU A 53 0.46 8.74 -3.20
CA LEU A 53 -0.92 8.91 -2.77
C LEU A 53 -1.85 8.18 -3.74
N TYR A 54 -2.70 7.32 -3.21
CA TYR A 54 -3.68 6.53 -3.95
C TYR A 54 -5.07 7.05 -3.60
N ASN A 55 -5.79 7.55 -4.59
CA ASN A 55 -7.18 7.99 -4.44
C ASN A 55 -8.10 6.89 -4.98
N CYS A 56 -8.80 6.21 -4.06
CA CYS A 56 -9.68 5.09 -4.38
C CYS A 56 -11.01 5.51 -5.02
N ARG A 57 -11.43 6.77 -4.82
CA ARG A 57 -12.66 7.31 -5.40
C ARG A 57 -12.48 7.55 -6.89
N ASP A 58 -11.40 8.23 -7.26
CA ASP A 58 -11.12 8.63 -8.65
C ASP A 58 -10.23 7.61 -9.39
N ARG A 59 -9.71 6.61 -8.65
CA ARG A 59 -8.85 5.52 -9.15
C ARG A 59 -7.57 6.04 -9.83
N ILE A 60 -6.93 7.00 -9.17
CA ILE A 60 -5.68 7.64 -9.60
C ILE A 60 -4.59 7.53 -8.53
N THR A 61 -3.35 7.49 -8.99
CA THR A 61 -2.16 7.59 -8.16
C THR A 61 -1.47 8.92 -8.41
N VAL A 62 -1.15 9.63 -7.34
CA VAL A 62 -0.31 10.84 -7.37
C VAL A 62 1.09 10.44 -6.92
N ARG A 63 2.04 10.58 -7.83
CA ARG A 63 3.46 10.28 -7.60
C ARG A 63 4.11 11.39 -6.77
N LYS A 64 5.31 11.13 -6.26
CA LYS A 64 6.06 12.08 -5.41
C LYS A 64 6.33 13.43 -6.10
N ASP A 65 6.47 13.42 -7.43
CA ASP A 65 6.65 14.60 -8.28
C ASP A 65 5.34 15.35 -8.59
N GLY A 66 4.20 14.90 -8.06
CA GLY A 66 2.87 15.44 -8.34
C GLY A 66 2.23 14.90 -9.61
N THR A 67 2.92 14.03 -10.37
CA THR A 67 2.36 13.41 -11.57
C THR A 67 1.17 12.54 -11.21
N VAL A 68 0.03 12.80 -11.85
CA VAL A 68 -1.21 12.02 -11.69
C VAL A 68 -1.29 10.98 -12.79
N VAL A 69 -1.41 9.71 -12.40
CA VAL A 69 -1.59 8.60 -13.33
C VAL A 69 -2.81 7.75 -12.95
N PRO A 70 -3.56 7.21 -13.92
CA PRO A 70 -4.65 6.28 -13.62
C PRO A 70 -4.09 4.99 -13.00
N PHE A 71 -4.93 4.29 -12.24
CA PHE A 71 -4.56 2.97 -11.72
C PHE A 71 -4.31 1.98 -12.85
N GLU A 72 -3.19 1.29 -12.74
CA GLU A 72 -2.94 0.10 -13.54
C GLU A 72 -3.98 -0.99 -13.18
N PRO A 73 -4.53 -1.72 -14.18
CA PRO A 73 -5.58 -2.72 -13.95
C PRO A 73 -5.23 -3.81 -12.93
N ASN A 74 -3.96 -4.05 -12.65
CA ASN A 74 -3.45 -5.03 -11.69
C ASN A 74 -2.32 -4.46 -10.83
N GLY A 75 -2.27 -3.13 -10.69
CA GLY A 75 -1.22 -2.44 -9.96
C GLY A 75 -1.54 -2.21 -8.48
N PRO A 76 -0.60 -1.55 -7.76
CA PRO A 76 -0.71 -1.32 -6.32
C PRO A 76 -1.96 -0.55 -5.90
N GLY A 77 -2.40 0.42 -6.72
CA GLY A 77 -3.61 1.21 -6.41
C GLY A 77 -4.88 0.36 -6.33
N LYS A 78 -5.06 -0.60 -7.25
CA LYS A 78 -6.19 -1.53 -7.20
C LYS A 78 -6.10 -2.44 -5.98
N LEU A 79 -4.91 -2.93 -5.64
CA LEU A 79 -4.69 -3.77 -4.46
C LEU A 79 -5.09 -3.03 -3.18
N ILE A 80 -4.49 -1.85 -2.95
CA ILE A 80 -4.73 -1.01 -1.77
C ILE A 80 -6.22 -0.74 -1.60
N CYS A 81 -6.88 -0.28 -2.66
CA CYS A 81 -8.30 0.08 -2.61
C CYS A 81 -9.25 -1.12 -2.53
N SER A 82 -8.81 -2.34 -2.87
CA SER A 82 -9.64 -3.55 -2.76
C SER A 82 -9.60 -4.19 -1.37
N VAL A 83 -8.48 -4.07 -0.66
CA VAL A 83 -8.25 -4.75 0.62
C VAL A 83 -8.68 -3.87 1.80
N LEU A 84 -8.50 -2.54 1.68
CA LEU A 84 -8.64 -1.61 2.80
C LEU A 84 -9.85 -0.67 2.70
N HIS A 85 -10.63 -0.75 1.62
CA HIS A 85 -11.88 -0.02 1.45
C HIS A 85 -13.10 -0.89 1.84
N LYS A 86 -13.00 -1.57 2.98
CA LYS A 86 -14.15 -2.19 3.66
C LYS A 86 -14.67 -1.26 4.74
#